data_AF-A0A3D3FHA6-F1
#
_entry.id   AF-A0A3D3FHA6-F1
#
_cell.length_a   1.000
_cell.length_b   1.000
_cell.length_c   1.000
_cell.angle_alpha   90.00
_cell.angle_beta   90.00
_cell.angle_gamma   90.00
#
_symmetry.space_group_name_H-M   'P 1'
#
loop_
_entity.id
_entity.type
_entity.pdbx_description
1 polymer ?
#
loop_
_entity_poly.entity_id
_entity_poly.type
_entity_poly.pdbx_seq_one_letter_code
_entity_poly.pdbx_strand_id
1 'polypeptide(L)'
;MSRFFNTTGPCNPERHYMLPPEERLVRAQLDRYIGDQLYWVLHAPRQTGKTTFLQSWMRKINAEGAAVACYVSVEASQGVSESERAIPAICDAIRSYAETFLGPALKPPLPQTEPLMMLDRILTDWAAMVAPRPW
;
A
#
# COMPACT_ATOMS: atom_id res chain seq x y z
N MET A 1 -13.75 -26.25 -0.44
CA MET A 1 -13.19 -26.25 0.94
C MET A 1 -13.92 -25.18 1.75
N SER A 2 -14.22 -25.44 3.02
CA SER A 2 -14.77 -24.42 3.93
C SER A 2 -13.69 -23.42 4.35
N ARG A 3 -14.07 -22.16 4.57
CA ARG A 3 -13.18 -21.14 5.14
C ARG A 3 -12.83 -21.47 6.60
N PHE A 4 -11.74 -20.92 7.13
CA PHE A 4 -11.32 -21.08 8.53
C PHE A 4 -10.80 -19.77 9.15
N PHE A 5 -10.67 -19.69 10.48
CA PHE A 5 -10.10 -18.52 11.15
C PHE A 5 -8.58 -18.62 11.19
N ASN A 6 -7.88 -17.59 10.70
CA ASN A 6 -6.42 -17.51 10.78
C ASN A 6 -5.99 -16.72 12.01
N THR A 7 -5.06 -17.27 12.79
CA THR A 7 -4.52 -16.65 14.01
C THR A 7 -3.22 -15.88 13.76
N THR A 8 -2.65 -15.99 12.56
CA THR A 8 -1.46 -15.23 12.13
C THR A 8 -1.79 -14.38 10.89
N GLY A 9 -0.98 -13.36 10.58
CA GLY A 9 -1.20 -12.50 9.41
C GLY A 9 -0.21 -12.81 8.27
N PRO A 10 -0.52 -12.46 7.00
CA PRO A 10 -1.76 -11.83 6.53
C PRO A 10 -2.91 -12.84 6.26
N CYS A 11 -4.16 -12.37 6.30
CA CYS A 11 -5.31 -13.23 5.97
C CYS A 11 -5.65 -13.20 4.47
N ASN A 12 -5.95 -14.37 3.90
CA ASN A 12 -6.45 -14.52 2.52
C ASN A 12 -7.99 -14.64 2.54
N PRO A 13 -8.76 -13.76 1.88
CA PRO A 13 -10.23 -13.79 1.89
C PRO A 13 -10.85 -15.00 1.17
N GLU A 14 -10.10 -15.69 0.30
CA GLU A 14 -10.56 -16.94 -0.32
C GLU A 14 -10.53 -18.11 0.67
N ARG A 15 -9.58 -18.08 1.61
CA ARG A 15 -9.31 -19.17 2.56
C ARG A 15 -9.83 -18.90 3.97
N HIS A 16 -9.91 -17.63 4.36
CA HIS A 16 -10.13 -17.23 5.75
C HIS A 16 -11.44 -16.45 5.94
N TYR A 17 -12.10 -16.65 7.09
CA TYR A 17 -13.19 -15.77 7.52
C TYR A 17 -12.64 -14.37 7.81
N MET A 18 -13.26 -13.34 7.23
CA MET A 18 -12.81 -11.96 7.30
C MET A 18 -14.02 -11.02 7.36
N LEU A 19 -13.97 -10.03 8.25
CA LEU A 19 -14.86 -8.86 8.19
C LEU A 19 -14.43 -7.92 7.06
N PRO A 20 -15.36 -7.22 6.40
CA PRO A 20 -15.04 -6.11 5.50
C PRO A 20 -14.17 -5.05 6.21
N PRO A 21 -13.33 -4.30 5.46
CA PRO A 21 -12.45 -3.28 6.06
C PRO A 21 -13.22 -2.22 6.87
N GLU A 22 -14.32 -1.70 6.34
CA GLU A 22 -15.19 -0.68 6.96
C GLU A 22 -15.73 -1.10 8.32
N GLU A 23 -16.07 -2.38 8.49
CA GLU A 23 -16.57 -2.92 9.75
C GLU A 23 -15.47 -3.06 10.81
N ARG A 24 -14.20 -3.06 10.41
CA ARG A 24 -13.06 -3.12 11.34
C ARG A 24 -12.72 -1.76 11.94
N LEU A 25 -13.00 -0.68 11.22
CA LEU A 25 -12.72 0.70 11.63
C LEU A 25 -13.95 1.59 11.50
N VAL A 26 -15.07 1.17 12.09
CA VAL A 26 -16.41 1.79 11.95
C VAL A 26 -16.41 3.31 12.18
N ARG A 27 -15.53 3.84 13.05
CA ARG A 27 -15.47 5.27 13.38
C ARG A 27 -14.44 6.07 12.59
N ALA A 28 -13.65 5.42 11.73
CA ALA A 28 -12.55 6.08 11.03
C ALA A 28 -12.99 6.90 9.82
N GLN A 29 -14.19 6.65 9.26
CA GLN A 29 -14.68 7.35 8.05
C GLN A 29 -13.66 7.31 6.90
N LEU A 30 -13.20 6.11 6.55
CA LEU A 30 -12.02 5.92 5.68
C LEU A 30 -12.14 6.59 4.30
N ASP A 31 -13.35 6.61 3.73
CA ASP A 31 -13.65 7.22 2.43
C ASP A 31 -13.30 8.71 2.41
N ARG A 32 -13.48 9.40 3.55
CA ARG A 32 -13.16 10.83 3.69
C ARG A 32 -11.69 11.10 3.42
N TYR A 33 -10.77 10.23 3.84
CA TYR A 33 -9.34 10.47 3.64
C TYR A 33 -8.96 10.44 2.16
N ILE A 34 -9.67 9.65 1.35
CA ILE A 34 -9.45 9.62 -0.10
C ILE A 34 -10.06 10.87 -0.74
N GLY A 35 -11.32 11.19 -0.40
CA GLY A 35 -12.03 12.35 -0.95
C GLY A 35 -11.38 13.70 -0.63
N ASP A 36 -10.92 13.86 0.61
CA ASP A 36 -10.29 15.11 1.10
C ASP A 36 -8.76 15.13 0.86
N GLN A 37 -8.18 14.10 0.22
CA GLN A 37 -6.73 13.96 -0.03
C GLN A 37 -5.88 14.03 1.24
N LEU A 38 -6.33 13.35 2.29
CA LEU A 38 -5.71 13.38 3.63
C LEU A 38 -4.88 12.12 3.89
N TYR A 39 -3.77 12.29 4.61
CA TYR A 39 -3.02 11.17 5.16
C TYR A 39 -3.53 10.78 6.54
N TRP A 40 -3.33 9.52 6.93
CA TRP A 40 -3.70 9.01 8.25
C TRP A 40 -2.72 7.92 8.70
N VAL A 41 -2.69 7.65 10.00
CA VAL A 41 -1.80 6.65 10.60
C VAL A 41 -2.59 5.63 11.39
N LEU A 42 -2.37 4.34 11.11
CA LEU A 42 -2.96 3.24 11.87
C LEU A 42 -2.04 2.83 13.03
N HIS A 43 -2.30 3.33 14.23
CA HIS A 43 -1.62 2.84 15.43
C HIS A 43 -2.33 1.61 15.99
N ALA A 44 -1.65 0.45 15.99
CA ALA A 44 -2.12 -0.75 16.67
C ALA A 44 -0.96 -1.67 17.10
N PRO A 45 -1.13 -2.49 18.16
CA PRO A 45 -0.12 -3.46 18.62
C PRO A 45 0.37 -4.42 17.53
N ARG A 46 1.47 -5.13 17.79
CA ARG A 46 1.97 -6.15 16.86
C ARG A 46 0.91 -7.25 16.67
N GLN A 47 0.85 -7.80 15.45
CA GLN A 47 -0.03 -8.92 15.08
C GLN A 47 -1.55 -8.66 15.21
N THR A 48 -2.01 -7.41 15.28
CA THR A 48 -3.45 -7.07 15.30
C THR A 48 -4.09 -6.98 13.91
N GLY A 49 -3.44 -7.50 12.88
CA GLY A 49 -4.00 -7.53 11.53
C GLY A 49 -3.90 -6.22 10.72
N LYS A 50 -3.01 -5.29 11.08
CA LYS A 50 -2.76 -4.05 10.30
C LYS A 50 -2.49 -4.32 8.82
N THR A 51 -1.56 -5.21 8.51
CA THR A 51 -1.22 -5.60 7.13
C THR A 51 -2.44 -6.20 6.41
N THR A 52 -3.16 -7.10 7.08
CA THR A 52 -4.39 -7.68 6.54
C THR A 52 -5.42 -6.60 6.22
N PHE A 53 -5.61 -5.63 7.12
CA PHE A 53 -6.53 -4.51 6.93
C PHE A 53 -6.10 -3.67 5.72
N LEU A 54 -4.85 -3.21 5.66
CA LEU A 54 -4.35 -2.35 4.58
C LEU A 54 -4.47 -3.02 3.21
N GLN A 55 -4.15 -4.31 3.11
CA GLN A 55 -4.32 -5.07 1.86
C GLN A 55 -5.80 -5.22 1.48
N SER A 56 -6.69 -5.49 2.44
CA SER A 56 -8.13 -5.56 2.16
C SER A 56 -8.70 -4.20 1.74
N TRP A 57 -8.20 -3.11 2.31
CA TRP A 57 -8.58 -1.75 1.97
C TRP A 57 -8.10 -1.36 0.57
N MET A 58 -6.83 -1.64 0.23
CA MET A 58 -6.27 -1.46 -1.11
C MET A 58 -7.12 -2.16 -2.19
N ARG A 59 -7.53 -3.42 -1.95
CA ARG A 59 -8.38 -4.17 -2.89
C ARG A 59 -9.73 -3.52 -3.09
N LYS A 60 -10.34 -2.97 -2.03
CA LYS A 60 -11.61 -2.25 -2.12
C LYS A 60 -11.47 -0.99 -2.96
N ILE A 61 -10.47 -0.14 -2.66
CA ILE A 61 -10.21 1.09 -3.45
C ILE A 61 -10.05 0.76 -4.94
N ASN A 62 -9.22 -0.24 -5.26
CA ASN A 62 -8.99 -0.64 -6.65
C ASN A 62 -10.24 -1.21 -7.33
N ALA A 63 -11.12 -1.87 -6.58
CA ALA A 63 -12.38 -2.39 -7.12
C ALA A 63 -13.42 -1.29 -7.40
N GLU A 64 -13.38 -0.18 -6.66
CA GLU A 64 -14.25 0.98 -6.88
C GLU A 64 -13.82 1.82 -8.09
N GLY A 65 -12.55 1.76 -8.48
CA GLY A 65 -12.02 2.37 -9.69
C GLY A 65 -11.83 3.90 -9.64
N ALA A 66 -12.21 4.55 -8.54
CA ALA A 66 -12.03 6.00 -8.34
C ALA A 66 -10.56 6.39 -8.04
N ALA A 67 -9.75 5.46 -7.56
CA ALA A 67 -8.34 5.67 -7.27
C ALA A 67 -7.54 4.38 -7.47
N VAL A 68 -6.22 4.54 -7.57
CA VAL A 68 -5.26 3.43 -7.59
C VAL A 68 -4.54 3.37 -6.25
N ALA A 69 -4.63 2.24 -5.57
CA ALA A 69 -3.99 1.99 -4.28
C ALA A 69 -2.98 0.84 -4.39
N CYS A 70 -1.82 1.02 -3.74
CA CYS A 70 -0.80 -0.01 -3.62
C CYS A 70 -0.30 -0.11 -2.18
N TYR A 71 -0.29 -1.32 -1.63
CA TYR A 71 0.33 -1.62 -0.35
C TYR A 71 1.83 -1.83 -0.54
N VAL A 72 2.66 -1.11 0.23
CA VAL A 72 4.11 -1.26 0.24
C VAL A 72 4.59 -1.52 1.66
N SER A 73 5.37 -2.58 1.86
CA SER A 73 6.12 -2.79 3.11
C SER A 73 7.52 -2.23 2.96
N VAL A 74 7.95 -1.42 3.93
CA VAL A 74 9.32 -0.88 4.05
C VAL A 74 10.15 -1.60 5.12
N GLU A 75 9.65 -2.73 5.64
CA GLU A 75 10.31 -3.50 6.70
C GLU A 75 11.71 -4.00 6.30
N ALA A 76 11.97 -4.19 4.99
CA ALA A 76 13.29 -4.56 4.49
C ALA A 76 14.36 -3.49 4.76
N SER A 77 13.96 -2.23 4.96
CA SER A 77 14.85 -1.12 5.31
C SER A 77 14.89 -0.85 6.82
N GLN A 78 14.23 -1.68 7.63
CA GLN A 78 14.20 -1.51 9.07
C GLN A 78 15.61 -1.67 9.66
N GLY A 79 16.03 -0.70 10.47
CA GLY A 79 17.37 -0.68 11.08
C GLY A 79 18.47 -0.10 10.18
N VAL A 80 18.13 0.37 8.97
CA VAL A 80 19.05 1.16 8.13
C VAL A 80 18.87 2.64 8.48
N SER A 81 19.87 3.24 9.11
CA SER A 81 19.87 4.66 9.48
C SER A 81 20.27 5.59 8.33
N GLU A 82 21.06 5.09 7.38
CA GLU A 82 21.57 5.91 6.28
C GLU A 82 20.52 6.04 5.17
N SER A 83 20.01 7.26 4.96
CA SER A 83 19.01 7.54 3.92
C SER A 83 19.47 7.15 2.52
N GLU A 84 20.76 7.31 2.21
CA GLU A 84 21.37 6.93 0.94
C GLU A 84 21.27 5.43 0.63
N ARG A 85 21.15 4.59 1.66
CA ARG A 85 20.96 3.14 1.53
C ARG A 85 19.50 2.74 1.67
N ALA A 86 18.76 3.39 2.57
CA ALA A 86 17.35 3.08 2.82
C ALA A 86 16.45 3.47 1.64
N ILE A 87 16.67 4.64 1.03
CA ILE A 87 15.80 5.16 -0.03
C ILE A 87 15.80 4.24 -1.28
N PRO A 88 16.95 3.81 -1.82
CA PRO A 88 16.94 2.88 -2.95
C PRO A 88 16.18 1.58 -2.64
N ALA A 89 16.35 1.02 -1.44
CA ALA A 89 15.63 -0.18 -1.02
C ALA A 89 14.10 0.04 -0.92
N ILE A 90 13.66 1.21 -0.45
CA ILE A 90 12.24 1.59 -0.44
C ILE A 90 11.71 1.73 -1.86
N CYS A 91 12.46 2.37 -2.77
CA CYS A 91 12.09 2.49 -4.18
C CYS A 91 11.94 1.12 -4.86
N ASP A 92 12.84 0.19 -4.59
CA ASP A 92 12.74 -1.18 -5.11
C ASP A 92 11.54 -1.92 -4.51
N ALA A 93 11.26 -1.73 -3.22
CA ALA A 93 10.05 -2.26 -2.60
C ALA A 93 8.78 -1.72 -3.29
N ILE A 94 8.68 -0.41 -3.50
CA ILE A 94 7.56 0.22 -4.23
C ILE A 94 7.38 -0.45 -5.59
N ARG A 95 8.45 -0.62 -6.37
CA ARG A 95 8.40 -1.24 -7.70
C ARG A 95 7.92 -2.69 -7.66
N SER A 96 8.46 -3.47 -6.73
CA SER A 96 8.10 -4.89 -6.57
C SER A 96 6.64 -5.07 -6.17
N TYR A 97 6.16 -4.27 -5.21
CA TYR A 97 4.76 -4.32 -4.78
C TYR A 97 3.80 -3.77 -5.82
N ALA A 98 4.17 -2.72 -6.56
CA ALA A 98 3.40 -2.21 -7.69
C ALA A 98 3.19 -3.29 -8.76
N GLU A 99 4.27 -3.96 -9.17
CA GLU A 99 4.18 -5.06 -10.13
C GLU A 99 3.33 -6.22 -9.61
N THR A 100 3.45 -6.56 -8.34
CA THR A 100 2.71 -7.65 -7.70
C THR A 100 1.20 -7.37 -7.61
N PHE A 101 0.82 -6.16 -7.22
CA PHE A 101 -0.59 -5.82 -6.92
C PHE A 101 -1.33 -5.13 -8.06
N LEU A 102 -0.62 -4.38 -8.90
CA LEU A 102 -1.21 -3.59 -9.99
C LEU A 102 -0.83 -4.13 -11.38
N GLY A 103 0.15 -5.05 -11.45
CA GLY A 103 0.64 -5.63 -12.69
C GLY A 103 1.83 -4.86 -13.30
N PRO A 104 2.52 -5.48 -14.27
CA PRO A 104 3.77 -4.94 -14.83
C PRO A 104 3.59 -3.62 -15.59
N ALA A 105 2.41 -3.37 -16.16
CA ALA A 105 2.11 -2.12 -16.86
C ALA A 105 2.07 -0.90 -15.93
N LEU A 106 1.76 -1.11 -14.64
CA LEU A 106 1.68 -0.04 -13.63
C LEU A 106 2.89 -0.03 -12.68
N LYS A 107 3.97 -0.75 -13.04
CA LYS A 107 5.24 -0.72 -12.33
C LYS A 107 5.99 0.59 -12.63
N PRO A 108 6.34 1.41 -11.62
CA PRO A 108 7.05 2.66 -11.88
C PRO A 108 8.48 2.40 -12.37
N PRO A 109 8.99 3.25 -13.29
CA PRO A 109 10.40 3.22 -13.67
C PRO A 109 11.28 3.62 -12.48
N LEU A 110 12.51 3.09 -12.43
CA LEU A 110 13.47 3.52 -11.42
C LEU A 110 14.06 4.87 -11.85
N PRO A 111 13.96 5.93 -11.03
CA PRO A 111 14.50 7.23 -11.41
C PRO A 111 16.03 7.22 -11.40
N GLN A 112 16.63 7.80 -12.44
CA GLN A 112 18.07 8.03 -12.52
C GLN A 112 18.39 9.39 -11.89
N THR A 113 18.45 9.43 -10.56
CA THR A 113 18.65 10.66 -9.78
C THR A 113 19.41 10.36 -8.48
N GLU A 114 19.80 11.41 -7.76
CA GLU A 114 20.47 11.30 -6.47
C GLU A 114 19.58 10.59 -5.44
N PRO A 115 20.15 9.76 -4.53
CA PRO A 115 19.38 8.95 -3.58
C PRO A 115 18.31 9.74 -2.81
N LEU A 116 18.63 10.96 -2.38
CA LEU A 116 17.69 11.82 -1.62
C LEU A 116 16.49 12.29 -2.45
N MET A 117 16.59 12.33 -3.78
CA MET A 117 15.52 12.73 -4.70
C MET A 117 14.74 11.53 -5.25
N MET A 118 15.27 10.30 -5.11
CA MET A 118 14.68 9.12 -5.74
C MET A 118 13.23 8.86 -5.27
N LEU A 119 12.94 9.02 -3.97
CA LEU A 119 11.61 8.75 -3.43
C LEU A 119 10.57 9.75 -3.95
N ASP A 120 10.91 11.04 -3.95
CA ASP A 120 10.03 12.08 -4.50
C ASP A 120 9.77 11.84 -5.99
N ARG A 121 10.84 11.53 -6.74
CA ARG A 121 10.76 11.32 -8.18
C ARG A 121 9.93 10.10 -8.54
N ILE A 122 10.16 8.96 -7.87
CA ILE A 122 9.40 7.73 -8.17
C ILE A 122 7.92 7.91 -7.87
N LEU A 123 7.55 8.56 -6.77
CA LEU A 123 6.15 8.79 -6.42
C LEU A 123 5.47 9.76 -7.41
N THR A 124 6.16 10.82 -7.81
CA THR A 124 5.67 11.79 -8.79
C THR A 124 5.46 11.15 -10.16
N ASP A 125 6.46 10.44 -10.68
CA ASP A 125 6.39 9.77 -11.98
C ASP A 125 5.33 8.67 -11.97
N TRP A 126 5.22 7.93 -10.86
CA TRP A 126 4.21 6.89 -10.72
C TRP A 126 2.79 7.44 -10.71
N ALA A 127 2.54 8.51 -9.94
CA ALA A 127 1.24 9.17 -9.90
C ALA A 127 0.81 9.66 -11.28
N ALA A 128 1.73 10.28 -12.03
CA ALA A 128 1.48 10.71 -13.40
C ALA A 128 1.14 9.54 -14.35
N MET A 129 1.73 8.37 -14.11
CA MET A 129 1.49 7.16 -14.91
C MET A 129 0.14 6.49 -14.60
N VAL A 130 -0.22 6.32 -13.32
CA VAL A 130 -1.39 5.52 -12.92
C VAL A 130 -2.67 6.32 -12.76
N ALA A 131 -2.55 7.63 -12.53
CA ALA A 131 -3.67 8.55 -12.39
C ALA A 131 -3.42 9.80 -13.24
N PRO A 132 -3.33 9.66 -14.58
CA PRO A 132 -3.21 10.81 -15.47
C PRO A 132 -4.42 11.69 -15.22
N ARG A 133 -4.18 12.89 -14.67
CA ARG A 133 -5.24 13.78 -14.18
C ARG A 133 -6.40 13.88 -15.18
N PRO A 134 -7.66 13.64 -14.79
CA PRO A 134 -8.74 14.39 -15.39
C PRO A 134 -8.63 15.81 -14.82
N TRP A 135 -8.21 16.76 -15.64
CA TRP A 135 -8.45 18.17 -15.36
C TRP A 135 -9.91 18.48 -15.67
#